data_AF-A0A962SGR8-F1
#
_entry.id   AF-A0A962SGR8-F1
#
_cell.length_a   1.000
_cell.length_b   1.000
_cell.length_c   1.000
_cell.angle_alpha   90.00
_cell.angle_beta   90.00
_cell.angle_gamma   90.00
#
_symmetry.space_group_name_H-M   'P 1'
#
loop_
_entity.id
_entity.type
_entity.pdbx_description
1 polymer ?
#
loop_
_entity_poly.entity_id
_entity_poly.type
_entity_poly.pdbx_seq_one_letter_code
_entity_poly.pdbx_strand_id
1 'polypeptide(L)' 'NRENPAGITRDLWYHESGCAAWLVVTRDTVSHEIHKVELARDMAADAKEAGK' A
#
# COMPACT_ATOMS: atom_id res chain seq x y z
N ASN A 1 8.98 -16.74 0.35
CA ASN A 1 8.98 -16.09 -0.98
C ASN A 1 7.69 -15.27 -1.11
N ARG A 2 7.71 -14.06 -1.65
CA ARG A 2 6.49 -13.25 -1.89
C ARG A 2 6.12 -13.31 -3.37
N GLU A 3 4.83 -13.17 -3.66
CA GLU A 3 4.36 -13.03 -5.03
C GLU A 3 4.88 -11.72 -5.65
N ASN A 4 5.21 -11.76 -6.94
CA ASN A 4 5.64 -10.59 -7.71
C ASN A 4 4.88 -10.54 -9.06
N PRO A 5 3.55 -10.32 -9.02
CA PRO A 5 2.73 -10.27 -10.21
C PRO A 5 3.02 -8.99 -11.02
N ALA A 6 2.91 -9.10 -12.34
CA ALA A 6 2.86 -7.93 -13.23
C ALA A 6 1.43 -7.36 -13.23
N GLY A 7 1.31 -6.03 -13.23
CA GLY A 7 0.04 -5.30 -13.23
C GLY A 7 -0.30 -4.73 -11.85
N ILE A 8 -1.60 -4.57 -11.56
CA ILE A 8 -2.08 -3.92 -10.34
C ILE A 8 -1.63 -4.70 -9.09
N THR A 9 -0.82 -4.05 -8.27
CA THR A 9 -0.22 -4.58 -7.04
C THR A 9 -0.37 -3.59 -5.90
N ARG A 10 -0.38 -4.10 -4.66
CA ARG A 10 -0.33 -3.29 -3.45
C ARG A 10 1.06 -3.36 -2.84
N ASP A 11 1.71 -2.23 -2.75
CA ASP A 11 3.06 -2.10 -2.23
C ASP A 11 3.09 -1.30 -0.93
N LEU A 12 4.09 -1.60 -0.08
CA LEU A 12 4.32 -0.88 1.15
C LEU A 12 5.51 0.08 0.98
N TRP A 13 5.26 1.38 1.05
CA TRP A 13 6.25 2.43 0.83
C TRP A 13 6.48 3.24 2.11
N TYR A 14 7.73 3.64 2.37
CA TYR A 14 8.08 4.51 3.50
C TYR A 14 8.35 5.93 3.01
N HIS A 15 7.65 6.91 3.60
CA HIS A 15 7.79 8.31 3.20
C HIS A 15 8.94 8.99 3.96
N GLU A 16 10.16 8.58 3.61
CA GLU A 16 11.41 8.93 4.31
C GLU A 16 11.66 10.44 4.38
N SER A 17 11.68 11.14 3.23
CA SER A 17 11.97 12.58 3.16
C SER A 17 10.77 13.47 3.51
N GLY A 18 9.84 12.96 4.32
CA GLY A 18 8.61 13.64 4.65
C GLY A 18 8.12 13.26 6.03
N CYS A 19 6.91 12.72 6.10
CA CYS A 19 6.22 12.46 7.36
C CYS A 19 6.61 11.15 8.05
N ALA A 20 7.58 10.40 7.52
CA ALA A 20 8.00 9.10 8.06
C ALA A 20 6.84 8.09 8.21
N ALA A 21 5.76 8.26 7.44
CA ALA A 21 4.62 7.37 7.46
C ALA A 21 4.83 6.19 6.50
N TRP A 22 4.24 5.04 6.85
CA TRP A 22 4.09 3.91 5.96
C TRP A 22 2.80 4.04 5.13
N LEU A 23 2.92 3.87 3.83
CA LEU A 23 1.85 3.98 2.85
C LEU A 23 1.59 2.64 2.19
N VAL A 24 0.32 2.32 1.98
CA VAL A 24 -0.09 1.25 1.05
C VAL A 24 -0.43 1.92 -0.27
N VAL A 25 0.33 1.59 -1.31
CA VAL A 25 0.20 2.16 -2.64
C VAL A 25 -0.35 1.09 -3.57
N THR A 26 -1.48 1.37 -4.21
CA THR A 26 -2.01 0.52 -5.29
C THR A 26 -1.49 1.06 -6.62
N ARG A 27 -0.57 0.35 -7.25
CA ARG A 27 0.05 0.74 -8.52
C ARG A 27 -0.01 -0.37 -9.55
N ASP A 28 -0.03 -0.02 -10.82
CA ASP A 28 0.30 -0.95 -11.89
C ASP A 28 1.82 -1.03 -12.07
N THR A 29 2.41 -2.23 -11.92
CA THR A 29 3.87 -2.44 -12.01
C THR A 29 4.42 -2.46 -13.44
N VAL A 30 3.55 -2.44 -14.46
CA VAL A 30 3.92 -2.39 -15.89
C VAL A 30 3.87 -0.94 -16.39
N SER A 31 2.78 -0.21 -16.09
CA SER A 31 2.60 1.18 -16.55
C SER A 31 3.16 2.23 -15.59
N HIS A 32 3.36 1.87 -14.33
CA HIS A 32 3.68 2.77 -13.21
C HIS A 32 2.56 3.75 -12.83
N GLU A 33 1.32 3.51 -13.28
CA GLU A 33 0.17 4.31 -12.84
C GLU A 33 -0.13 4.06 -11.35
N ILE A 34 -0.36 5.13 -10.60
CA ILE A 34 -0.77 5.07 -9.20
C ILE A 34 -2.29 5.26 -9.12
N HIS A 35 -3.00 4.23 -8.69
CA HIS A 35 -4.47 4.25 -8.61
C HIS A 35 -4.99 4.67 -7.24
N LYS A 36 -4.26 4.36 -6.16
CA LYS A 36 -4.67 4.70 -4.78
C LYS A 36 -3.49 4.78 -3.83
N VAL A 37 -3.56 5.67 -2.85
CA VAL A 37 -2.59 5.79 -1.75
C VAL A 37 -3.35 5.91 -0.42
N GLU A 38 -2.98 5.08 0.55
CA GLU A 38 -3.61 5.01 1.86
C GLU A 38 -2.56 4.95 2.97
N LEU A 39 -2.87 5.48 4.15
CA LEU A 39 -2.02 5.30 5.33
C LEU A 39 -2.14 3.85 5.81
N ALA A 40 -1.00 3.17 5.98
CA ALA A 40 -0.98 1.77 6.42
C ALA A 40 -1.62 1.58 7.80
N ARG A 41 -1.55 2.60 8.67
CA ARG A 41 -2.16 2.57 10.01
C ARG A 41 -3.69 2.53 9.97
N ASP A 42 -4.31 3.20 9.00
CA ASP A 42 -5.76 3.32 8.93
C ASP A 42 -6.32 1.98 8.41
N MET A 43 -5.68 1.39 7.41
CA MET A 43 -5.95 0.04 6.93
C MET A 43 -5.85 -1.05 8.00
N ALA A 44 -4.85 -0.94 8.89
CA ALA A 44 -4.67 -1.89 9.99
C ALA A 44 -5.76 -1.75 11.06
N ALA A 45 -6.32 -0.55 11.25
CA ALA A 45 -7.47 -0.34 12.13
C ALA A 45 -8.73 -0.96 11.52
N ASP A 46 -9.01 -0.69 10.24
CA ASP A 46 -10.17 -1.22 9.51
C ASP A 46 -10.18 -2.76 9.51
N ALA A 47 -9.02 -3.38 9.30
CA ALA A 47 -8.89 -4.84 9.32
C ALA A 47 -9.15 -5.45 10.71
N LYS A 48 -8.85 -4.73 11.79
CA LYS A 48 -9.15 -5.17 13.16
C LYS A 48 -10.63 -5.04 13.47
N GLU A 49 -11.30 -3.99 13.00
CA GLU A 49 -12.73 -3.79 13.21
C GLU A 49 -13.57 -4.81 12.43
N ALA A 50 -13.20 -5.12 11.18
CA ALA A 50 -13.90 -6.09 10.35
C ALA A 50 -13.82 -7.54 10.88
N GLY A 51 -12.85 -7.84 11.76
CA GLY A 51 -12.65 -9.17 12.35
C GLY A 51 -13.33 -9.39 13.70
N LYS A 52 -14.08 -8.41 14.22
CA LYS A 52 -14.81 -8.46 15.49
C LYS A 52 -16.29 -8.74 15.26
#